data_AF-A0A3N5Z9D5-F1
#
_entry.id   AF-A0A3N5Z9D5-F1
#
_cell.length_a   1.000
_cell.length_b   1.000
_cell.length_c   1.000
_cell.angle_alpha   90.00
_cell.angle_beta   90.00
_cell.angle_gamma   90.00
#
_symmetry.space_group_name_H-M   'P 1'
#
loop_
_entity.id
_entity.type
_entity.pdbx_description
1 polymer ?
#
loop_
_entity_poly.entity_id
_entity_poly.type
_entity_poly.pdbx_seq_one_letter_code
_entity_poly.pdbx_strand_id
1 'polypeptide(L)'
;ELDKTNNSLKEENDRLRYINSLSVEFSMDPLIVTLVDQYSRQYLNHSAPEWRLLKTPEFLTYVMLSLIYAESKGDAGAVGDGGKARGLTQIWVSTARDYGNVSADQLLDPETNIAYSYKHFHELLKKYRGNLAMVLYAWNRGPGTVDRLLLYGQSPENGYGKRVYQASLDNNRRFALGE
;
A
#
# COMPACT_ATOMS: atom_id res chain seq x y z
N GLU A 1 33.17 -9.58 -16.63
CA GLU A 1 32.52 -8.26 -16.48
C GLU A 1 31.28 -8.15 -17.36
N LEU A 2 31.38 -8.44 -18.66
CA LEU A 2 30.24 -8.49 -19.60
C LEU A 2 29.04 -9.29 -19.10
N ASP A 3 29.23 -10.49 -18.54
CA ASP A 3 28.10 -11.31 -18.03
C ASP A 3 27.39 -10.67 -16.83
N LYS A 4 28.12 -9.97 -15.95
CA LYS A 4 27.53 -9.25 -14.81
C LYS A 4 26.69 -8.06 -15.31
N THR A 5 27.23 -7.32 -16.27
CA THR A 5 26.52 -6.20 -16.91
C THR A 5 25.26 -6.69 -17.63
N ASN A 6 25.35 -7.78 -18.39
CA ASN A 6 24.20 -8.36 -19.11
C ASN A 6 23.10 -8.82 -18.14
N ASN A 7 23.47 -9.43 -17.01
CA ASN A 7 22.49 -9.83 -16.00
C ASN A 7 21.82 -8.62 -15.33
N SER A 8 22.60 -7.59 -14.97
CA SER A 8 22.06 -6.35 -14.38
C SER A 8 21.10 -5.64 -15.34
N LEU A 9 21.44 -5.55 -16.63
CA LEU A 9 20.57 -4.94 -17.64
C LEU A 9 19.28 -5.72 -17.84
N LYS A 10 19.37 -7.06 -17.77
CA LYS A 10 18.20 -7.93 -17.87
C LYS A 10 17.27 -7.73 -16.67
N GLU A 11 17.80 -7.71 -15.46
CA GLU A 11 17.04 -7.44 -14.23
C GLU A 11 16.36 -6.05 -14.26
N GLU A 12 17.07 -5.03 -14.73
CA GLU A 12 16.51 -3.69 -14.88
C GLU A 12 15.39 -3.65 -15.93
N ASN A 13 15.57 -4.31 -17.07
CA ASN A 13 14.54 -4.38 -18.12
C ASN A 13 13.30 -5.15 -17.62
N ASP A 14 13.49 -6.26 -16.92
CA ASP A 14 12.40 -7.04 -16.33
C ASP A 14 11.64 -6.21 -15.28
N ARG A 15 12.36 -5.42 -14.47
CA ARG A 15 11.73 -4.49 -13.52
C ARG A 15 10.96 -3.37 -14.22
N LEU A 16 11.51 -2.77 -15.27
CA LEU A 16 10.82 -1.73 -16.05
C LEU A 16 9.53 -2.27 -16.68
N ARG A 17 9.56 -3.49 -17.22
CA ARG A 17 8.37 -4.17 -17.75
C ARG A 17 7.32 -4.39 -16.67
N TYR A 18 7.73 -4.86 -15.49
CA TYR A 18 6.85 -5.03 -14.33
C TYR A 18 6.20 -3.71 -13.87
N ILE A 19 6.97 -2.64 -13.75
CA ILE A 19 6.44 -1.32 -13.38
C ILE A 19 5.45 -0.82 -14.44
N ASN A 20 5.80 -0.95 -15.72
CA ASN A 20 4.93 -0.51 -16.81
C ASN A 20 3.63 -1.33 -16.90
N SER A 21 3.69 -2.65 -16.69
CA SER A 21 2.47 -3.48 -16.67
C SER A 21 1.53 -3.07 -15.54
N LEU A 22 2.07 -2.81 -14.34
CA LEU A 22 1.30 -2.34 -13.21
C LEU A 22 0.70 -0.95 -13.44
N SER A 23 1.45 -0.03 -14.06
CA SER A 23 0.98 1.30 -14.41
C SER A 23 -0.25 1.24 -15.32
N VAL A 24 -0.23 0.37 -16.35
CA VAL A 24 -1.38 0.15 -17.23
C VAL A 24 -2.54 -0.49 -16.47
N GLU A 25 -2.28 -1.56 -15.71
CA GLU A 25 -3.32 -2.32 -15.00
C GLU A 25 -4.08 -1.46 -13.99
N PHE A 26 -3.37 -0.67 -13.18
CA PHE A 26 -3.97 0.20 -12.18
C PHE A 26 -4.37 1.58 -12.73
N SER A 27 -4.05 1.87 -14.00
CA SER A 27 -4.19 3.20 -14.61
C SER A 27 -3.53 4.29 -13.76
N MET A 28 -2.32 4.01 -13.26
CA MET A 28 -1.56 4.90 -12.38
C MET A 28 -0.27 5.36 -13.05
N ASP A 29 0.21 6.54 -12.65
CA ASP A 29 1.51 7.05 -13.09
C ASP A 29 2.64 6.04 -12.74
N PRO A 30 3.53 5.69 -13.69
CA PRO A 30 4.68 4.82 -13.42
C PRO A 30 5.55 5.26 -12.24
N LEU A 31 5.63 6.55 -11.94
CA LEU A 31 6.33 7.07 -10.75
C LEU A 31 5.67 6.58 -9.46
N ILE A 32 4.34 6.62 -9.37
CA ILE A 32 3.60 6.13 -8.21
C ILE A 32 3.88 4.64 -8.02
N VAL A 33 3.79 3.86 -9.10
CA VAL A 33 4.06 2.42 -9.06
C VAL A 33 5.51 2.13 -8.63
N THR A 34 6.47 2.90 -9.16
CA THR A 34 7.89 2.79 -8.79
C THR A 34 8.11 3.05 -7.31
N LEU A 35 7.52 4.12 -6.78
CA LEU A 35 7.62 4.46 -5.36
C LEU A 35 6.99 3.36 -4.50
N VAL A 36 5.82 2.84 -4.86
CA VAL A 36 5.17 1.76 -4.11
C VAL A 36 6.01 0.48 -4.13
N ASP A 37 6.58 0.08 -5.27
CA ASP A 37 7.49 -1.09 -5.36
C ASP A 37 8.75 -0.89 -4.51
N GLN A 38 9.38 0.29 -4.57
CA GLN A 38 10.55 0.63 -3.78
C GLN A 38 10.27 0.52 -2.28
N TYR A 39 9.19 1.15 -1.81
CA TYR A 39 8.80 1.10 -0.40
C TYR A 39 8.38 -0.31 0.02
N SER A 40 7.73 -1.09 -0.85
CA SER A 40 7.41 -2.50 -0.57
C SER A 40 8.67 -3.33 -0.30
N ARG A 41 9.69 -3.19 -1.14
CA ARG A 41 10.97 -3.89 -0.98
C ARG A 41 11.73 -3.43 0.26
N GLN A 42 11.64 -2.14 0.60
CA GLN A 42 12.30 -1.57 1.76
C GLN A 42 11.65 -2.00 3.08
N TYR A 43 10.32 -2.02 3.16
CA TYR A 43 9.59 -2.31 4.40
C TYR A 43 9.46 -3.79 4.70
N LEU A 44 9.40 -4.63 3.65
CA LEU A 44 9.17 -6.04 3.86
C LEU A 44 10.31 -6.67 4.67
N ASN A 45 9.98 -7.18 5.85
CA ASN A 45 10.92 -7.85 6.73
C ASN A 45 10.47 -9.27 7.04
N HIS A 46 11.05 -10.25 6.35
CA HIS A 46 10.72 -11.68 6.52
C HIS A 46 11.00 -12.24 7.92
N SER A 47 11.85 -11.58 8.70
CA SER A 47 12.18 -12.02 10.06
C SER A 47 11.13 -11.57 11.09
N ALA A 48 10.30 -10.58 10.75
CA ALA A 48 9.33 -9.99 11.67
C ALA A 48 7.93 -10.63 11.47
N PRO A 49 7.28 -11.10 12.56
CA PRO A 49 6.09 -11.95 12.49
C PRO A 49 4.87 -11.25 11.87
N GLU A 50 4.79 -9.93 11.93
CA GLU A 50 3.69 -9.16 11.35
C GLU A 50 3.65 -9.23 9.82
N TRP A 51 4.75 -9.59 9.14
CA TRP A 51 4.83 -9.71 7.68
C TRP A 51 4.50 -11.11 7.15
N ARG A 52 4.21 -12.08 8.01
CA ARG A 52 4.05 -13.51 7.65
C ARG A 52 3.05 -13.82 6.52
N LEU A 53 2.04 -12.96 6.31
CA LEU A 53 1.03 -13.10 5.25
C LEU A 53 1.37 -12.30 3.98
N LEU A 54 2.25 -11.31 4.08
CA LEU A 54 2.71 -10.47 2.98
C LEU A 54 4.10 -10.97 2.54
N LYS A 55 4.15 -12.12 1.87
CA LYS A 55 5.40 -12.89 1.71
C LYS A 55 6.38 -12.34 0.68
N THR A 56 5.95 -11.49 -0.24
CA THR A 56 6.82 -10.96 -1.30
C THR A 56 6.61 -9.45 -1.47
N PRO A 57 7.63 -8.70 -1.89
CA PRO A 57 7.48 -7.28 -2.17
C PRO A 57 6.45 -7.01 -3.26
N GLU A 58 6.32 -7.90 -4.24
CA GLU A 58 5.36 -7.80 -5.33
C GLU A 58 3.94 -7.89 -4.78
N PHE A 59 3.66 -8.84 -3.88
CA PHE A 59 2.34 -8.95 -3.28
C PHE A 59 1.99 -7.74 -2.40
N LEU A 60 2.96 -7.20 -1.65
CA LEU A 60 2.77 -5.95 -0.92
C LEU A 60 2.52 -4.77 -1.87
N THR A 61 3.22 -4.72 -3.00
CA THR A 61 3.02 -3.72 -4.05
C THR A 61 1.58 -3.77 -4.56
N TYR A 62 1.06 -4.95 -4.90
CA TYR A 62 -0.33 -5.13 -5.33
C TYR A 62 -1.34 -4.69 -4.27
N VAL A 63 -1.11 -5.01 -3.00
CA VAL A 63 -1.98 -4.59 -1.89
C VAL A 63 -2.01 -3.06 -1.79
N MET A 64 -0.86 -2.41 -1.84
CA MET A 64 -0.75 -0.96 -1.71
C MET A 64 -1.29 -0.21 -2.93
N LEU A 65 -1.08 -0.71 -4.15
CA LEU A 65 -1.70 -0.14 -5.36
C LEU A 65 -3.22 -0.32 -5.36
N SER A 66 -3.71 -1.48 -4.90
CA SER A 66 -5.15 -1.73 -4.75
C SER A 66 -5.79 -0.81 -3.71
N LEU A 67 -5.06 -0.50 -2.63
CA LEU A 67 -5.44 0.48 -1.63
C LEU A 67 -5.51 1.89 -2.23
N ILE A 68 -4.45 2.35 -2.91
CA ILE A 68 -4.42 3.67 -3.58
C ILE A 68 -5.55 3.80 -4.60
N TYR A 69 -5.83 2.73 -5.37
CA TYR A 69 -6.91 2.72 -6.33
C TYR A 69 -8.27 2.91 -5.63
N ALA A 70 -8.49 2.22 -4.51
CA ALA A 70 -9.72 2.33 -3.74
C ALA A 70 -9.88 3.71 -3.04
N GLU A 71 -8.79 4.37 -2.68
CA GLU A 71 -8.79 5.63 -1.93
C GLU A 71 -8.88 6.86 -2.84
N SER A 72 -8.08 6.92 -3.90
CA SER A 72 -8.02 8.12 -4.76
C SER A 72 -7.99 7.82 -6.26
N LYS A 73 -8.02 6.55 -6.68
CA LYS A 73 -7.80 6.14 -8.08
C LYS A 73 -6.45 6.62 -8.64
N GLY A 74 -5.44 6.79 -7.78
CA GLY A 74 -4.11 7.27 -8.18
C GLY A 74 -3.98 8.79 -8.26
N ASP A 75 -4.99 9.55 -7.83
CA ASP A 75 -4.91 11.01 -7.74
C ASP A 75 -4.10 11.45 -6.51
N ALA A 76 -2.92 12.04 -6.75
CA ALA A 76 -2.06 12.59 -5.70
C ALA A 76 -2.58 13.93 -5.14
N GLY A 77 -3.41 14.65 -5.90
CA GLY A 77 -4.04 15.90 -5.50
C GLY A 77 -5.32 15.73 -4.68
N ALA A 78 -5.76 14.49 -4.45
CA ALA A 78 -7.05 14.20 -3.83
C ALA A 78 -7.16 14.74 -2.39
N VAL A 79 -8.23 15.48 -2.11
CA VAL A 79 -8.55 16.02 -0.79
C VAL A 79 -9.91 15.47 -0.34
N GLY A 80 -9.92 14.68 0.74
CA GLY A 80 -11.11 13.99 1.24
C GLY A 80 -11.48 14.34 2.67
N ASP A 81 -12.59 13.76 3.15
CA ASP A 81 -13.15 13.90 4.50
C ASP A 81 -13.17 15.36 5.02
N GLY A 82 -13.75 16.27 4.23
CA GLY A 82 -13.82 17.69 4.59
C GLY A 82 -12.47 18.36 4.76
N GLY A 83 -11.44 17.87 4.06
CA GLY A 83 -10.09 18.40 4.16
C GLY A 83 -9.23 17.75 5.25
N LYS A 84 -9.59 16.56 5.76
CA LYS A 84 -8.75 15.80 6.71
C LYS A 84 -7.90 14.71 6.06
N ALA A 85 -8.36 14.15 4.94
CA ALA A 85 -7.63 13.14 4.18
C ALA A 85 -6.87 13.77 3.01
N ARG A 86 -5.68 13.24 2.68
CA ARG A 86 -4.81 13.80 1.63
C ARG A 86 -4.19 12.71 0.75
N GLY A 87 -4.09 13.04 -0.54
CA GLY A 87 -3.28 12.36 -1.54
C GLY A 87 -3.67 10.92 -1.85
N LEU A 88 -2.70 10.15 -2.31
CA LEU A 88 -2.88 8.83 -2.90
C LEU A 88 -3.64 7.83 -2.02
N THR A 89 -3.32 7.80 -0.73
CA THR A 89 -3.90 6.81 0.19
C THR A 89 -5.01 7.37 1.07
N GLN A 90 -5.36 8.65 0.86
CA GLN A 90 -6.30 9.39 1.71
C GLN A 90 -5.97 9.29 3.21
N ILE A 91 -4.68 9.14 3.56
CA ILE A 91 -4.24 9.17 4.95
C ILE A 91 -4.68 10.49 5.61
N TRP A 92 -5.20 10.38 6.83
CA TRP A 92 -5.57 11.54 7.61
C TRP A 92 -4.33 12.31 8.06
N VAL A 93 -4.38 13.64 7.99
CA VAL A 93 -3.26 14.50 8.42
C VAL A 93 -2.88 14.23 9.89
N SER A 94 -3.87 13.99 10.76
CA SER A 94 -3.62 13.63 12.16
C SER A 94 -2.86 12.31 12.28
N THR A 95 -3.24 11.29 11.51
CA THR A 95 -2.59 9.97 11.50
C THR A 95 -1.17 10.07 10.98
N ALA A 96 -0.92 10.85 9.93
CA ALA A 96 0.44 11.05 9.42
C ALA A 96 1.36 11.71 10.47
N ARG A 97 0.81 12.63 11.28
CA ARG A 97 1.55 13.33 12.34
C ARG A 97 2.00 12.44 13.49
N ASP A 98 1.39 11.26 13.67
CA ASP A 98 1.87 10.26 14.62
C ASP A 98 3.28 9.73 14.25
N TYR A 99 3.73 9.96 13.01
CA TYR A 99 4.99 9.45 12.46
C TYR A 99 6.04 10.52 12.15
N GLY A 100 5.75 11.78 12.45
CA GLY A 100 6.66 12.90 12.20
C GLY A 100 5.95 14.22 11.92
N ASN A 101 6.73 15.29 11.80
CA ASN A 101 6.20 16.59 11.44
C ASN A 101 5.93 16.66 9.93
N VAL A 102 4.66 16.76 9.54
CA VAL A 102 4.22 16.87 8.15
C VAL A 102 3.01 17.80 8.04
N SER A 103 3.01 18.63 7.00
CA SER A 103 1.89 19.50 6.65
C SER A 103 0.85 18.78 5.79
N ALA A 104 -0.36 19.33 5.72
CA ALA A 104 -1.40 18.78 4.86
C ALA A 104 -1.03 18.84 3.37
N ASP A 105 -0.34 19.90 2.95
CA ASP A 105 0.07 20.09 1.55
C ASP A 105 1.23 19.17 1.17
N GLN A 106 2.14 18.90 2.10
CA GLN A 106 3.20 17.91 1.91
C GLN A 106 2.63 16.50 1.67
N LEU A 107 1.45 16.18 2.23
CA LEU A 107 0.80 14.90 1.96
C LEU A 107 0.15 14.81 0.57
N LEU A 108 0.16 15.88 -0.23
CA LEU A 108 -0.22 15.84 -1.65
C LEU A 108 0.97 15.47 -2.56
N ASP A 109 2.19 15.49 -2.03
CA ASP A 109 3.36 14.94 -2.71
C ASP A 109 3.34 13.40 -2.67
N PRO A 110 3.42 12.70 -3.81
CA PRO A 110 3.36 11.23 -3.88
C PRO A 110 4.35 10.51 -2.96
N GLU A 111 5.62 10.94 -2.96
CA GLU A 111 6.67 10.28 -2.19
C GLU A 111 6.41 10.43 -0.69
N THR A 112 6.10 11.65 -0.26
CA THR A 112 5.75 11.94 1.13
C THR A 112 4.51 11.15 1.57
N ASN A 113 3.44 11.16 0.75
CA ASN A 113 2.21 10.44 1.05
C ASN A 113 2.47 8.93 1.21
N ILE A 114 3.19 8.32 0.27
CA ILE A 114 3.56 6.89 0.31
C ILE A 114 4.44 6.61 1.53
N ALA A 115 5.45 7.41 1.81
CA ALA A 115 6.34 7.22 2.95
C ALA A 115 5.59 7.17 4.29
N TYR A 116 4.70 8.13 4.53
CA TYR A 116 3.88 8.15 5.75
C TYR A 116 2.83 7.04 5.77
N SER A 117 2.31 6.65 4.60
CA SER A 117 1.36 5.55 4.46
C SER A 117 1.97 4.20 4.84
N TYR A 118 3.20 3.93 4.42
CA TYR A 118 3.92 2.71 4.79
C TYR A 118 4.23 2.64 6.29
N LYS A 119 4.61 3.77 6.91
CA LYS A 119 4.76 3.84 8.38
C LYS A 119 3.45 3.48 9.08
N HIS A 120 2.33 4.06 8.63
CA HIS A 120 1.02 3.75 9.20
C HIS A 120 0.64 2.28 9.00
N PHE A 121 0.80 1.77 7.79
CA PHE A 121 0.47 0.39 7.43
C PHE A 121 1.28 -0.61 8.27
N HIS A 122 2.58 -0.36 8.48
CA HIS A 122 3.43 -1.19 9.33
C HIS A 122 2.95 -1.19 10.79
N GLU A 123 2.59 -0.03 11.36
CA GLU A 123 2.06 0.01 12.73
C GLU A 123 0.73 -0.73 12.86
N LEU A 124 -0.14 -0.66 11.85
CA LEU A 124 -1.37 -1.47 11.83
C LEU A 124 -1.05 -2.97 11.74
N LEU A 125 -0.07 -3.38 10.92
CA LEU A 125 0.38 -4.77 10.84
C LEU A 125 0.85 -5.29 12.21
N LYS A 126 1.66 -4.51 12.93
CA LYS A 126 2.10 -4.85 14.30
C LYS A 126 0.89 -4.98 15.23
N LYS A 127 0.03 -3.97 15.26
CA LYS A 127 -1.16 -3.92 16.13
C LYS A 127 -2.07 -5.13 15.93
N TYR A 128 -2.30 -5.52 14.68
CA TYR A 128 -3.19 -6.64 14.33
C TYR A 128 -2.45 -7.95 14.04
N ARG A 129 -1.19 -8.09 14.49
CA ARG A 129 -0.40 -9.35 14.43
C ARG A 129 -0.37 -9.97 13.02
N GLY A 130 -0.18 -9.11 12.02
CA GLY A 130 -0.12 -9.47 10.61
C GLY A 130 -1.46 -9.89 9.98
N ASN A 131 -2.60 -9.68 10.65
CA ASN A 131 -3.90 -9.93 10.06
C ASN A 131 -4.25 -8.82 9.06
N LEU A 132 -4.01 -9.07 7.78
CA LEU A 132 -4.22 -8.11 6.71
C LEU A 132 -5.66 -7.60 6.61
N ALA A 133 -6.67 -8.45 6.86
CA ALA A 133 -8.06 -8.01 6.83
C ALA A 133 -8.32 -6.94 7.91
N MET A 134 -7.81 -7.16 9.11
CA MET A 134 -7.92 -6.20 10.23
C MET A 134 -7.17 -4.90 9.94
N VAL A 135 -6.00 -4.99 9.31
CA VAL A 135 -5.25 -3.80 8.85
C VAL A 135 -6.09 -2.98 7.88
N LEU A 136 -6.69 -3.60 6.86
CA LEU A 136 -7.49 -2.89 5.86
C LEU A 136 -8.80 -2.33 6.45
N TYR A 137 -9.42 -3.01 7.43
CA TYR A 137 -10.56 -2.44 8.15
C TYR A 137 -10.15 -1.22 8.98
N ALA A 138 -9.02 -1.30 9.66
CA ALA A 138 -8.50 -0.20 10.47
C ALA A 138 -8.02 0.97 9.63
N TRP A 139 -7.48 0.71 8.43
CA TRP A 139 -7.15 1.75 7.45
C TRP A 139 -8.37 2.60 7.13
N ASN A 140 -9.48 1.95 6.77
CA ASN A 140 -10.69 2.63 6.34
C ASN A 140 -11.51 3.26 7.49
N ARG A 141 -11.54 2.64 8.67
CA ARG A 141 -12.43 3.06 9.79
C ARG A 141 -11.70 3.71 10.96
N GLY A 142 -10.38 3.70 10.93
CA GLY A 142 -9.53 4.02 12.07
C GLY A 142 -9.40 2.85 13.05
N PRO A 143 -8.21 2.64 13.64
CA PRO A 143 -7.95 1.52 14.54
C PRO A 143 -8.79 1.56 15.82
N GLY A 144 -9.07 2.74 16.38
CA GLY A 144 -9.90 2.87 17.58
C GLY A 144 -11.35 2.40 17.37
N THR A 145 -11.91 2.63 16.18
CA THR A 145 -13.24 2.12 15.82
C THR A 145 -13.23 0.60 15.76
N VAL A 146 -12.22 0.03 15.10
CA VAL A 146 -12.07 -1.42 14.95
C VAL A 146 -11.89 -2.09 16.31
N ASP A 147 -11.01 -1.58 17.17
CA ASP A 147 -10.79 -2.11 18.52
C ASP A 147 -12.08 -2.10 19.33
N ARG A 148 -12.85 -0.99 19.26
CA ARG A 148 -14.13 -0.87 19.95
C ARG A 148 -15.14 -1.91 19.45
N LEU A 149 -15.25 -2.12 18.14
CA LEU A 149 -16.16 -3.12 17.57
C LEU A 149 -15.80 -4.52 18.06
N LEU A 150 -14.51 -4.88 18.01
CA LEU A 150 -14.03 -6.16 18.51
C LEU A 150 -14.32 -6.35 20.01
N LEU A 151 -14.11 -5.31 20.82
CA LEU A 151 -14.39 -5.33 22.25
C LEU A 151 -15.87 -5.65 22.55
N TYR A 152 -16.79 -5.14 21.73
CA TYR A 152 -18.22 -5.42 21.85
C TYR A 152 -18.66 -6.72 21.13
N GLY A 153 -17.72 -7.53 20.64
CA GLY A 153 -18.03 -8.77 19.90
C GLY A 153 -18.65 -8.53 18.53
N GLN A 154 -18.49 -7.34 17.96
CA GLN A 154 -19.04 -6.95 16.65
C GLN A 154 -17.99 -7.12 15.55
N SER A 155 -18.45 -7.39 14.33
CA SER A 155 -17.57 -7.48 13.17
C SER A 155 -17.13 -6.09 12.69
N PRO A 156 -15.82 -5.84 12.49
CA PRO A 156 -15.31 -4.62 11.86
C PRO A 156 -15.40 -4.64 10.33
N GLU A 157 -15.87 -5.75 9.72
CA GLU A 157 -15.95 -5.90 8.28
C GLU A 157 -16.83 -4.83 7.62
N ASN A 158 -16.36 -4.31 6.49
CA ASN A 158 -16.99 -3.19 5.79
C ASN A 158 -16.93 -3.32 4.26
N GLY A 159 -16.60 -4.52 3.76
CA GLY A 159 -16.37 -4.78 2.33
C GLY A 159 -15.11 -4.13 1.75
N TYR A 160 -14.55 -3.08 2.35
CA TYR A 160 -13.32 -2.43 1.90
C TYR A 160 -12.14 -3.41 1.87
N GLY A 161 -11.89 -4.09 2.99
CA GLY A 161 -10.79 -5.05 3.09
C GLY A 161 -10.91 -6.19 2.06
N LYS A 162 -12.13 -6.65 1.81
CA LYS A 162 -12.39 -7.67 0.78
C LYS A 162 -12.10 -7.13 -0.63
N ARG A 163 -12.51 -5.91 -0.96
CA ARG A 163 -12.25 -5.31 -2.28
C ARG A 163 -10.75 -5.14 -2.54
N VAL A 164 -10.02 -4.55 -1.59
CA VAL A 164 -8.56 -4.33 -1.74
C VAL A 164 -7.81 -5.66 -1.82
N TYR A 165 -8.15 -6.63 -0.97
CA TYR A 165 -7.48 -7.93 -0.97
C TYR A 165 -7.80 -8.78 -2.21
N GLN A 166 -9.04 -8.77 -2.70
CA GLN A 166 -9.38 -9.51 -3.92
C GLN A 166 -8.72 -8.86 -5.15
N ALA A 167 -8.75 -7.53 -5.26
CA ALA A 167 -8.04 -6.82 -6.31
C ALA A 167 -6.54 -7.15 -6.29
N SER A 168 -5.92 -7.21 -5.11
CA SER A 168 -4.50 -7.56 -5.02
C SER A 168 -4.20 -9.00 -5.40
N LEU A 169 -5.08 -9.96 -5.05
CA LEU A 169 -4.92 -11.36 -5.43
C LEU A 169 -5.12 -11.61 -6.93
N ASP A 170 -6.17 -11.03 -7.51
CA ASP A 170 -6.50 -11.22 -8.91
C ASP A 170 -5.40 -10.65 -9.81
N ASN A 171 -4.92 -9.45 -9.49
CA ASN A 171 -3.87 -8.78 -10.25
C ASN A 171 -2.52 -9.50 -10.07
N ASN A 172 -2.18 -9.92 -8.85
CA ASN A 172 -0.97 -10.71 -8.61
C ASN A 172 -0.98 -12.04 -9.37
N ARG A 173 -2.15 -12.68 -9.54
CA ARG A 173 -2.28 -13.91 -10.33
C ARG A 173 -2.09 -13.67 -11.82
N ARG A 174 -2.70 -12.62 -12.38
CA ARG A 174 -2.54 -12.26 -13.81
C ARG A 174 -1.07 -12.09 -14.16
N PHE A 175 -0.34 -11.35 -13.34
CA PHE A 175 1.09 -11.16 -13.54
C PHE A 175 1.91 -12.44 -13.35
N ALA A 176 1.64 -13.22 -12.30
CA ALA A 176 2.36 -14.47 -12.05
C ALA A 176 2.14 -15.53 -13.16
N LEU A 177 0.99 -15.49 -13.84
CA LEU A 177 0.63 -16.43 -14.91
C LEU A 177 0.92 -15.89 -16.32
N GLY A 178 1.22 -14.60 -16.47
CA GLY A 178 1.52 -13.97 -17.75
C GLY A 178 0.32 -13.88 -18.70
N GLU A 179 -0.90 -13.86 -18.15
CA GLU A 179 -2.18 -13.71 -18.90
C GLU A 179 -2.61 -12.25 -19.08
#